data_AF-A0AAD9JWM9-F1
#
_entry.id   AF-A0AAD9JWM9-F1
#
_cell.length_a   1.000
_cell.length_b   1.000
_cell.length_c   1.000
_cell.angle_alpha   90.00
_cell.angle_beta   90.00
_cell.angle_gamma   90.00
#
_symmetry.space_group_name_H-M   'P 1'
#
loop_
_entity.id
_entity.type
_entity.pdbx_description
1 polymer ?
#
loop_
_entity_poly.entity_id
_entity_poly.type
_entity_poly.pdbx_seq_one_letter_code
_entity_poly.pdbx_strand_id
1 'polypeptide(L)'
;MYSQINITAFNYTKWGVGNVSMLDVYLQHRHLKEDMIASCRWKGMPCSHEDFELTVTDAGVCYTFNSRISDNSTVNATGVKNGLQLVVNVEQYEYMKGPHNAVGLKLLLHQQDDVPLVQDFAESVPVGMHTFVAVSHTKETNLPPPYGDCEKHRKLRYFDRYSQAACYRECVTDFAVKTCGCRDFYMPPFNAGWQCYFFNIYIYIYIYIYIYIYIYIYIYIYIYIYIYIYIYIYIKANIRHGFYNINL
;
A
#
# COMPACT_ATOMS: atom_id res chain seq x y z
N MET A 1 -0.96 -25.33 -19.91
CA MET A 1 -0.96 -24.18 -20.84
C MET A 1 -1.05 -22.91 -20.00
N TYR A 2 0.04 -22.54 -19.33
CA TYR A 2 0.18 -21.26 -18.65
C TYR A 2 1.53 -20.73 -19.08
N SER A 3 1.52 -19.65 -19.87
CA SER A 3 2.75 -18.93 -20.18
C SER A 3 3.30 -18.40 -18.87
N GLN A 4 4.55 -18.76 -18.56
CA GLN A 4 5.32 -18.02 -17.58
C GLN A 4 5.44 -16.59 -18.12
N ILE A 5 4.67 -15.67 -17.55
CA ILE A 5 4.88 -14.25 -17.81
C ILE A 5 6.25 -13.94 -17.19
N ASN A 6 7.24 -13.80 -18.08
CA ASN A 6 8.59 -13.45 -17.73
C ASN A 6 8.58 -11.95 -17.36
N ILE A 7 8.40 -11.64 -16.08
CA ILE A 7 8.31 -10.25 -15.55
C ILE A 7 9.68 -9.53 -15.62
N THR A 8 10.67 -10.10 -16.31
CA THR A 8 12.09 -9.71 -16.22
C THR A 8 12.50 -8.62 -17.21
N ALA A 9 11.58 -8.02 -17.97
CA ALA A 9 11.89 -6.93 -18.88
C ALA A 9 10.77 -5.89 -18.95
N PHE A 10 10.39 -5.29 -17.82
CA PHE A 10 9.61 -4.06 -17.87
C PHE A 10 10.52 -2.91 -18.30
N ASN A 11 10.73 -2.76 -19.61
CA ASN A 11 11.52 -1.69 -20.20
C ASN A 11 10.67 -0.40 -20.18
N TYR A 12 10.85 0.41 -19.13
CA TYR A 12 10.07 1.63 -18.87
C TYR A 12 10.08 2.64 -20.04
N THR A 13 11.15 2.70 -20.82
CA THR A 13 11.23 3.59 -22.00
C THR A 13 10.48 3.04 -23.21
N LYS A 14 10.33 1.71 -23.33
CA LYS A 14 9.56 1.05 -24.40
C LYS A 14 8.04 1.21 -24.22
N TRP A 15 7.57 1.46 -23.00
CA TRP A 15 6.16 1.60 -22.65
C TRP A 15 5.75 3.03 -22.23
N GLY A 16 6.64 4.02 -22.39
CA GLY A 16 6.31 5.43 -22.08
C GLY A 16 6.15 5.77 -20.59
N VAL A 17 6.68 4.93 -19.69
CA VAL A 17 6.45 5.00 -18.23
C VAL A 17 7.42 5.97 -17.53
N GLY A 18 8.14 6.80 -18.29
CA GLY A 18 9.04 7.81 -17.72
C GLY A 18 8.34 8.93 -16.95
N ASN A 19 7.00 8.99 -16.98
CA ASN A 19 6.21 10.10 -16.43
C ASN A 19 5.03 9.65 -15.55
N VAL A 20 5.09 8.43 -14.98
CA VAL A 20 4.00 7.87 -14.16
C VAL A 20 4.42 7.87 -12.69
N SER A 21 3.64 8.53 -11.84
CA SER A 21 3.91 8.56 -10.40
C SER A 21 3.50 7.23 -9.75
N MET A 22 4.08 6.90 -8.59
CA MET A 22 3.68 5.67 -7.90
C MET A 22 2.18 5.72 -7.54
N LEU A 23 1.68 6.90 -7.18
CA LEU A 23 0.26 7.14 -6.92
C LEU A 23 -0.60 6.78 -8.14
N ASP A 24 -0.20 7.19 -9.35
CA ASP A 24 -0.96 6.88 -10.58
C ASP A 24 -1.02 5.38 -10.83
N VAL A 25 0.06 4.65 -10.57
CA VAL A 25 0.09 3.18 -10.70
C VAL A 25 -0.92 2.55 -9.75
N TYR A 26 -0.90 2.95 -8.47
CA TYR A 26 -1.84 2.45 -7.45
C TYR A 26 -3.29 2.82 -7.79
N LEU A 27 -3.54 4.03 -8.29
CA LEU A 27 -4.88 4.44 -8.68
C LEU A 27 -5.36 3.67 -9.91
N GLN A 28 -4.53 3.42 -10.92
CA GLN A 28 -4.93 2.70 -12.13
C GLN A 28 -5.17 1.20 -11.91
N HIS A 29 -4.41 0.58 -10.99
CA HIS A 29 -4.45 -0.87 -10.73
C HIS A 29 -5.12 -1.23 -9.40
N ARG A 30 -5.92 -0.31 -8.84
CA ARG A 30 -6.73 -0.58 -7.65
C ARG A 30 -7.88 -1.53 -7.97
N HIS A 31 -8.33 -2.29 -6.97
CA HIS A 31 -9.65 -2.91 -7.01
C HIS A 31 -10.73 -1.84 -7.14
N LEU A 32 -11.69 -2.02 -8.04
CA LEU A 32 -12.79 -1.09 -8.22
C LEU A 32 -13.87 -1.35 -7.17
N LYS A 33 -14.41 -0.28 -6.58
CA LYS A 33 -15.47 -0.40 -5.57
C LYS A 33 -16.77 -1.01 -6.12
N GLU A 34 -17.08 -0.80 -7.40
CA GLU A 34 -18.23 -1.42 -8.05
C GLU A 34 -18.12 -2.96 -8.16
N ASP A 35 -16.91 -3.49 -8.33
CA ASP A 35 -16.66 -4.94 -8.44
C ASP A 35 -16.46 -5.58 -7.07
N MET A 36 -15.80 -4.85 -6.17
CA MET A 36 -15.52 -5.28 -4.81
C MET A 36 -16.79 -5.33 -3.94
N ILE A 37 -17.67 -4.33 -4.00
CA ILE A 37 -18.86 -4.23 -3.14
C ILE A 37 -20.08 -4.84 -3.85
N ALA A 38 -20.29 -6.15 -3.68
CA ALA A 38 -21.40 -6.87 -4.30
C ALA A 38 -22.77 -6.53 -3.68
N SER A 39 -22.84 -6.25 -2.39
CA SER A 39 -24.08 -5.81 -1.72
C SER A 39 -23.76 -4.93 -0.51
N CYS A 40 -24.54 -3.86 -0.35
CA CYS A 40 -24.42 -2.93 0.77
C CYS A 40 -25.80 -2.69 1.41
N ARG A 41 -25.86 -2.76 2.74
CA ARG A 41 -26.99 -2.26 3.52
C ARG A 41 -26.51 -1.43 4.71
N TRP A 42 -27.14 -0.29 4.90
CA TRP A 42 -26.94 0.59 6.04
C TRP A 42 -28.27 0.81 6.74
N LYS A 43 -28.35 0.48 8.05
CA LYS A 43 -29.60 0.56 8.83
C LYS A 43 -30.76 -0.22 8.19
N GLY A 44 -30.45 -1.34 7.53
CA GLY A 44 -31.41 -2.18 6.81
C GLY A 44 -31.88 -1.62 5.47
N MET A 45 -31.48 -0.40 5.11
CA MET A 45 -31.76 0.20 3.80
C MET A 45 -30.65 -0.15 2.80
N PRO A 46 -30.97 -0.31 1.50
CA PRO A 46 -29.93 -0.52 0.49
C PRO A 46 -29.02 0.71 0.39
N CYS A 47 -27.71 0.48 0.35
CA CYS A 47 -26.69 1.49 0.02
C CYS A 47 -25.94 1.08 -1.25
N SER A 48 -25.14 2.01 -1.78
CA SER A 48 -24.37 1.82 -3.01
C SER A 48 -22.87 1.86 -2.74
N HIS A 49 -22.07 1.38 -3.71
CA HIS A 49 -20.63 1.59 -3.73
C HIS A 49 -20.28 3.09 -3.87
N GLU A 50 -21.22 3.93 -4.33
CA GLU A 50 -21.05 5.38 -4.39
C GLU A 50 -20.86 6.02 -3.01
N ASP A 51 -21.44 5.43 -1.95
CA ASP A 51 -21.35 5.91 -0.56
C ASP A 51 -19.95 5.71 0.07
N PHE A 52 -19.01 5.15 -0.71
CA PHE A 52 -17.64 4.91 -0.30
C PHE A 52 -16.68 5.87 -1.01
N GLU A 53 -15.92 6.63 -0.24
CA GLU A 53 -14.90 7.54 -0.74
C GLU A 53 -13.56 6.80 -0.93
N LEU A 54 -12.83 7.14 -2.00
CA LEU A 54 -11.49 6.62 -2.23
C LEU A 54 -10.50 7.29 -1.27
N THR A 55 -9.73 6.50 -0.54
CA THR A 55 -8.73 7.00 0.40
C THR A 55 -7.39 6.31 0.14
N VAL A 56 -6.33 7.10 -0.01
CA VAL A 56 -4.97 6.58 -0.21
C VAL A 56 -4.34 6.34 1.17
N THR A 57 -3.85 5.14 1.41
CA THR A 57 -3.34 4.70 2.71
C THR A 57 -1.95 4.07 2.59
N ASP A 58 -1.33 3.78 3.72
CA ASP A 58 -0.09 3.01 3.77
C ASP A 58 -0.25 1.57 3.23
N ALA A 59 -1.46 1.02 3.22
CA ALA A 59 -1.74 -0.30 2.66
C ALA A 59 -2.10 -0.28 1.16
N GLY A 60 -2.08 0.89 0.51
CA GLY A 60 -2.51 1.07 -0.88
C GLY A 60 -3.80 1.89 -0.97
N VAL A 61 -4.62 1.65 -2.00
CA VAL A 61 -5.89 2.34 -2.20
C VAL A 61 -7.00 1.62 -1.45
N CYS A 62 -7.70 2.35 -0.59
CA CYS A 62 -8.79 1.84 0.24
C CYS A 62 -10.08 2.64 -0.02
N TYR A 63 -11.18 2.12 0.52
CA TYR A 63 -12.50 2.73 0.44
C TYR A 63 -13.06 2.97 1.83
N THR A 64 -13.47 4.20 2.11
CA THR A 64 -13.94 4.64 3.43
C THR A 64 -15.42 4.97 3.36
N PHE A 65 -16.22 4.27 4.17
CA PHE A 65 -17.63 4.59 4.37
C PHE A 65 -17.77 5.70 5.42
N ASN A 66 -18.65 6.66 5.19
CA ASN A 66 -18.92 7.75 6.14
C ASN A 66 -17.64 8.53 6.53
N SER A 67 -16.85 8.89 5.51
CA SER A 67 -15.50 9.47 5.62
C SER A 67 -15.53 10.88 6.24
N ARG A 68 -16.46 11.73 5.80
CA ARG A 68 -16.48 13.15 6.11
C ARG A 68 -17.42 13.47 7.26
N ILE A 69 -17.11 14.49 8.05
CA ILE A 69 -18.03 14.98 9.10
C ILE A 69 -19.37 15.49 8.51
N SER A 70 -19.40 15.91 7.24
CA SER A 70 -20.64 16.26 6.53
C SER A 70 -21.60 15.08 6.39
N ASP A 71 -21.08 13.86 6.43
CA ASP A 71 -21.86 12.64 6.28
C ASP A 71 -22.54 12.34 7.62
N ASN A 72 -23.84 12.57 7.69
CA ASN A 72 -24.62 12.43 8.92
C ASN A 72 -25.15 11.00 9.12
N SER A 73 -24.31 9.98 8.87
CA SER A 73 -24.69 8.57 9.01
C SER A 73 -24.60 8.12 10.45
N THR A 74 -25.61 8.48 11.25
CA THR A 74 -25.70 8.10 12.67
C THR A 74 -26.59 6.88 12.90
N VAL A 75 -26.24 6.13 13.95
CA VAL A 75 -26.97 4.93 14.40
C VAL A 75 -27.60 5.23 15.76
N ASN A 76 -28.92 5.03 15.87
CA ASN A 76 -29.69 5.32 17.10
C ASN A 76 -30.03 4.05 17.91
N ALA A 77 -29.79 2.86 17.36
CA ALA A 77 -30.16 1.59 17.98
C ALA A 77 -29.09 0.53 17.72
N THR A 78 -28.86 -0.34 18.69
CA THR A 78 -27.92 -1.45 18.59
C THR A 78 -28.47 -2.58 17.71
N GLY A 79 -27.58 -3.49 17.28
CA GLY A 79 -27.95 -4.71 16.56
C GLY A 79 -27.48 -4.73 15.11
N VAL A 80 -27.28 -5.94 14.57
CA VAL A 80 -26.66 -6.18 13.24
C VAL A 80 -27.42 -5.48 12.11
N LYS A 81 -28.75 -5.43 12.18
CA LYS A 81 -29.59 -4.77 11.16
C LYS A 81 -29.37 -3.25 11.09
N ASN A 82 -28.96 -2.63 12.21
CA ASN A 82 -28.78 -1.19 12.31
C ASN A 82 -27.37 -0.72 11.93
N GLY A 83 -26.44 -1.64 11.70
CA GLY A 83 -25.08 -1.35 11.25
C GLY A 83 -24.88 -1.42 9.74
N LEU A 84 -23.61 -1.37 9.34
CA LEU A 84 -23.17 -1.60 7.97
C LEU A 84 -23.07 -3.11 7.71
N GLN A 85 -23.72 -3.57 6.64
CA GLN A 85 -23.65 -4.95 6.17
C GLN A 85 -23.11 -4.93 4.74
N LEU A 86 -22.01 -5.64 4.54
CA LEU A 86 -21.35 -5.74 3.23
C LEU A 86 -21.24 -7.19 2.82
N VAL A 87 -21.52 -7.45 1.55
CA VAL A 87 -21.06 -8.64 0.84
C VAL A 87 -19.98 -8.16 -0.11
N VAL A 88 -18.76 -8.65 0.10
CA VAL A 88 -17.57 -8.18 -0.61
C VAL A 88 -16.99 -9.31 -1.45
N ASN A 89 -16.68 -9.01 -2.70
CA ASN A 89 -15.86 -9.82 -3.57
C ASN A 89 -14.40 -9.35 -3.43
N VAL A 90 -13.52 -10.21 -2.92
CA VAL A 90 -12.10 -9.84 -2.74
C VAL A 90 -11.26 -10.06 -4.00
N GLU A 91 -11.85 -10.60 -5.07
CA GLU A 91 -11.19 -10.77 -6.37
C GLU A 91 -9.84 -11.52 -6.30
N GLN A 92 -9.83 -12.66 -5.59
CA GLN A 92 -8.60 -13.45 -5.40
C GLN A 92 -7.90 -13.83 -6.71
N TYR A 93 -8.65 -13.89 -7.80
CA TYR A 93 -8.13 -14.20 -9.14
C TYR A 93 -7.26 -13.07 -9.74
N GLU A 94 -7.35 -11.84 -9.22
CA GLU A 94 -6.54 -10.69 -9.65
C GLU A 94 -5.28 -10.49 -8.80
N TYR A 95 -5.10 -11.31 -7.75
CA TYR A 95 -3.97 -11.13 -6.84
C TYR A 95 -2.64 -11.38 -7.55
N MET A 96 -1.75 -10.39 -7.45
CA MET A 96 -0.38 -10.52 -7.88
C MET A 96 0.43 -11.27 -6.81
N LYS A 97 1.41 -12.07 -7.26
CA LYS A 97 2.37 -12.70 -6.33
C LYS A 97 3.20 -11.62 -5.65
N GLY A 98 2.97 -11.44 -4.35
CA GLY A 98 3.66 -10.46 -3.52
C GLY A 98 4.30 -11.09 -2.29
N PRO A 99 4.88 -10.28 -1.38
CA PRO A 99 5.38 -10.75 -0.09
C PRO A 99 4.27 -11.22 0.85
N HIS A 100 3.02 -10.82 0.58
CA HIS A 100 1.85 -11.23 1.34
C HIS A 100 1.16 -12.40 0.65
N ASN A 101 0.93 -13.47 1.43
CA ASN A 101 0.27 -14.70 0.96
C ASN A 101 -1.14 -14.88 1.56
N ALA A 102 -1.58 -13.93 2.40
CA ALA A 102 -2.88 -13.98 3.05
C ALA A 102 -3.97 -13.48 2.09
N VAL A 103 -5.16 -14.08 2.22
CA VAL A 103 -6.35 -13.71 1.46
C VAL A 103 -7.41 -13.19 2.42
N GLY A 104 -7.91 -12.00 2.16
CA GLY A 104 -8.87 -11.36 3.06
C GLY A 104 -8.95 -9.86 2.83
N LEU A 105 -9.64 -9.20 3.76
CA LEU A 105 -9.75 -7.75 3.81
C LEU A 105 -9.06 -7.22 5.06
N LYS A 106 -8.50 -6.01 4.97
CA LYS A 106 -8.09 -5.24 6.14
C LYS A 106 -9.19 -4.24 6.46
N LEU A 107 -9.77 -4.32 7.66
CA LEU A 107 -10.80 -3.43 8.15
C LEU A 107 -10.22 -2.54 9.25
N LEU A 108 -10.33 -1.23 9.08
CA LEU A 108 -9.95 -0.25 10.10
C LEU A 108 -11.18 0.55 10.51
N LEU A 109 -11.43 0.62 11.81
CA LEU A 109 -12.42 1.53 12.40
C LEU A 109 -11.68 2.76 12.92
N HIS A 110 -12.02 3.94 12.41
CA HIS A 110 -11.41 5.20 12.84
C HIS A 110 -12.44 6.33 12.85
N GLN A 111 -12.06 7.47 13.42
CA GLN A 111 -12.90 8.67 13.46
C GLN A 111 -12.96 9.34 12.07
N GLN A 112 -14.06 10.04 11.79
CA GLN A 112 -14.21 10.88 10.60
C GLN A 112 -13.12 11.97 10.53
N ASP A 113 -12.71 12.30 9.30
CA ASP A 113 -11.64 13.26 8.98
C ASP A 113 -10.31 12.98 9.73
N ASP A 114 -10.01 11.70 9.98
CA ASP A 114 -8.74 11.25 10.58
C ASP A 114 -7.91 10.42 9.58
N VAL A 115 -6.61 10.28 9.84
CA VAL A 115 -5.67 9.56 8.98
C VAL A 115 -5.79 8.05 9.20
N PRO A 116 -6.14 7.25 8.18
CA PRO A 116 -6.20 5.80 8.31
C PRO A 116 -4.79 5.19 8.30
N LEU A 117 -4.42 4.56 9.42
CA LEU A 117 -3.17 3.82 9.61
C LEU A 117 -3.44 2.31 9.44
N VAL A 118 -3.72 1.89 8.21
CA VAL A 118 -4.24 0.54 7.89
C VAL A 118 -3.18 -0.53 8.12
N GLN A 119 -1.92 -0.24 7.83
CA GLN A 119 -0.84 -1.20 8.07
C GLN A 119 -0.65 -1.51 9.57
N ASP A 120 -0.83 -0.50 10.43
CA ASP A 120 -0.54 -0.61 11.86
C ASP A 120 -1.72 -1.13 12.69
N PHE A 121 -2.95 -0.70 12.38
CA PHE A 121 -4.11 -0.93 13.25
C PHE A 121 -5.31 -1.66 12.62
N ALA A 122 -5.23 -2.08 11.35
CA ALA A 122 -6.35 -2.77 10.73
C ALA A 122 -6.48 -4.23 11.18
N GLU A 123 -7.73 -4.65 11.40
CA GLU A 123 -8.10 -6.04 11.65
C GLU A 123 -8.19 -6.82 10.34
N SER A 124 -7.75 -8.08 10.36
CA SER A 124 -7.84 -8.96 9.20
C SER A 124 -9.15 -9.73 9.20
N VAL A 125 -9.95 -9.54 8.14
CA VAL A 125 -11.24 -10.20 7.95
C VAL A 125 -11.08 -11.33 6.92
N PRO A 126 -11.28 -12.60 7.32
CA PRO A 126 -11.20 -13.72 6.39
C PRO A 126 -12.41 -13.76 5.45
N VAL A 127 -12.22 -14.47 4.35
CA VAL A 127 -13.25 -14.70 3.32
C VAL A 127 -13.90 -16.07 3.49
N GLY A 128 -15.09 -16.25 2.90
CA GLY A 128 -15.82 -17.53 2.92
C GLY A 128 -16.72 -17.75 4.14
N MET A 129 -16.81 -16.79 5.05
CA MET A 129 -17.75 -16.81 6.18
C MET A 129 -18.30 -15.41 6.47
N HIS A 130 -19.40 -15.35 7.22
CA HIS A 130 -19.90 -14.08 7.77
C HIS A 130 -19.08 -13.67 8.99
N THR A 131 -18.39 -12.53 8.89
CA THR A 131 -17.64 -11.95 10.02
C THR A 131 -18.48 -10.84 10.67
N PHE A 132 -18.66 -10.93 11.99
CA PHE A 132 -19.36 -9.91 12.77
C PHE A 132 -18.35 -9.09 13.57
N VAL A 133 -18.31 -7.78 13.33
CA VAL A 133 -17.43 -6.84 14.05
C VAL A 133 -18.30 -5.99 14.96
N ALA A 134 -18.22 -6.23 16.27
CA ALA A 134 -18.96 -5.46 17.27
C ALA A 134 -18.20 -4.17 17.58
N VAL A 135 -18.85 -3.02 17.37
CA VAL A 135 -18.24 -1.71 17.61
C VAL A 135 -18.76 -1.13 18.92
N SER A 136 -17.85 -0.71 19.79
CA SER A 136 -18.14 0.04 21.01
C SER A 136 -17.40 1.37 20.97
N HIS A 137 -18.10 2.46 21.25
CA HIS A 137 -17.52 3.81 21.21
C HIS A 137 -17.26 4.32 22.63
N THR A 138 -15.99 4.47 22.98
CA THR A 138 -15.53 5.11 24.21
C THR A 138 -14.97 6.49 23.90
N LYS A 139 -15.50 7.51 24.59
CA LYS A 139 -14.99 8.88 24.46
C LYS A 139 -14.24 9.26 25.74
N GLU A 140 -12.96 9.52 25.58
CA GLU A 140 -12.09 9.96 26.67
C GLU A 140 -11.75 11.44 26.51
N THR A 141 -11.74 12.17 27.63
CA THR A 141 -11.41 13.59 27.66
C THR A 141 -10.32 13.84 28.69
N ASN A 142 -9.11 14.12 28.20
CA ASN A 142 -7.96 14.40 29.05
C ASN A 142 -7.94 15.87 29.51
N LEU A 143 -7.39 16.11 30.70
CA LEU A 143 -7.23 17.45 31.26
C LEU A 143 -5.92 18.10 30.75
N PRO A 144 -5.91 19.44 30.57
CA PRO A 144 -4.69 20.17 30.23
C PRO A 144 -3.73 20.30 31.43
N PRO A 145 -2.49 20.77 31.20
CA PRO A 145 -1.53 21.03 32.28
C PRO A 145 -2.12 21.97 33.35
N PRO A 146 -1.89 21.73 34.65
CA PRO A 146 -0.94 20.79 35.27
C PRO A 146 -1.49 19.38 35.57
N TYR A 147 -2.75 19.09 35.24
CA TYR A 147 -3.40 17.82 35.60
C TYR A 147 -3.19 16.70 34.56
N GLY A 148 -2.72 17.04 33.36
CA GLY A 148 -2.35 16.11 32.30
C GLY A 148 -1.61 16.81 31.17
N ASP A 149 -1.14 16.06 30.18
CA ASP A 149 -0.30 16.56 29.08
C ASP A 149 -1.10 16.83 27.80
N CYS A 150 -2.34 17.32 27.93
CA CYS A 150 -3.20 17.59 26.78
C CYS A 150 -3.01 19.03 26.26
N GLU A 151 -2.38 19.17 25.10
CA GLU A 151 -2.26 20.44 24.37
C GLU A 151 -3.52 20.71 23.52
N LYS A 152 -4.42 21.57 24.00
CA LYS A 152 -5.71 21.86 23.32
C LYS A 152 -5.60 22.55 21.96
N HIS A 153 -4.49 23.26 21.68
CA HIS A 153 -4.34 24.11 20.50
C HIS A 153 -3.16 23.72 19.62
N ARG A 154 -2.71 22.47 19.69
CA ARG A 154 -1.64 21.98 18.82
C ARG A 154 -2.15 21.95 17.38
N LYS A 155 -1.54 22.76 16.52
CA LYS A 155 -1.80 22.77 15.08
C LYS A 155 -0.80 21.85 14.40
N LEU A 156 -1.30 21.00 13.51
CA LEU A 156 -0.47 20.22 12.60
C LEU A 156 -0.20 21.04 11.34
N ARG A 157 0.84 20.68 10.60
CA ARG A 157 1.20 21.33 9.33
C ARG A 157 0.45 20.78 8.15
N TYR A 158 0.15 19.48 8.17
CA TYR A 158 -0.44 18.77 7.04
C TYR A 158 -1.93 18.46 7.19
N PHE A 159 -2.47 18.61 8.40
CA PHE A 159 -3.83 18.23 8.74
C PHE A 159 -4.52 19.35 9.51
N ASP A 160 -5.79 19.61 9.21
CA ASP A 160 -6.56 20.69 9.82
C ASP A 160 -6.89 20.41 11.29
N ARG A 161 -7.11 19.13 11.61
CA ARG A 161 -7.48 18.66 12.95
C ARG A 161 -6.36 17.83 13.56
N TYR A 162 -6.07 18.09 14.83
CA TYR A 162 -5.17 17.26 15.59
C TYR A 162 -5.82 15.91 15.95
N SER A 163 -5.10 14.84 15.65
CA SER A 163 -5.32 13.49 16.17
C SER A 163 -3.96 12.84 16.45
N GLN A 164 -3.96 11.75 17.22
CA GLN A 164 -2.73 10.98 17.45
C GLN A 164 -2.20 10.39 16.14
N ALA A 165 -3.09 9.89 15.27
CA ALA A 165 -2.74 9.32 13.97
C ALA A 165 -2.15 10.37 13.01
N ALA A 166 -2.76 11.55 12.93
CA ALA A 166 -2.27 12.66 12.11
C ALA A 166 -0.91 13.19 12.61
N CYS A 167 -0.73 13.31 13.93
CA CYS A 167 0.54 13.72 14.52
C CYS A 167 1.66 12.69 14.25
N TYR A 168 1.34 11.40 14.35
CA TYR A 168 2.27 10.33 14.01
C TYR A 168 2.64 10.36 12.52
N ARG A 169 1.66 10.51 11.64
CA ARG A 169 1.89 10.57 10.19
C ARG A 169 2.73 11.77 9.80
N GLU A 170 2.52 12.94 10.40
CA GLU A 170 3.36 14.11 10.20
C GLU A 170 4.82 13.83 10.62
N CYS A 171 5.03 13.28 11.83
CA CYS A 171 6.36 12.95 12.33
C CYS A 171 7.13 11.99 11.41
N VAL A 172 6.48 10.93 10.93
CA VAL A 172 7.10 9.95 10.01
C VAL A 172 7.42 10.61 8.67
N THR A 173 6.52 11.45 8.16
CA THR A 173 6.71 12.16 6.89
C THR A 173 7.89 13.13 6.97
N ASP A 174 8.00 13.89 8.05
CA ASP A 174 9.12 14.80 8.26
C ASP A 174 10.46 14.08 8.40
N PHE A 175 10.44 12.96 9.11
CA PHE A 175 11.62 12.12 9.26
C PHE A 175 12.08 11.56 7.91
N ALA A 176 11.14 11.09 7.08
CA ALA A 176 11.42 10.59 5.74
C ALA A 176 11.98 11.70 4.83
N VAL A 177 11.37 12.89 4.83
CA VAL A 177 11.84 14.04 4.04
C VAL A 177 13.22 14.51 4.49
N LYS A 178 13.46 14.61 5.80
CA LYS A 178 14.76 15.06 6.35
C LYS A 178 15.89 14.07 6.04
N THR A 179 15.61 12.77 6.10
CA THR A 179 16.61 11.71 5.95
C THR A 179 16.84 11.34 4.48
N CYS A 180 15.75 11.08 3.75
CA CYS A 180 15.79 10.54 2.40
C CYS A 180 15.66 11.64 1.33
N GLY A 181 15.05 12.79 1.65
CA GLY A 181 14.74 13.85 0.69
C GLY A 181 13.51 13.57 -0.18
N CYS A 182 12.72 12.55 0.18
CA CYS A 182 11.51 12.14 -0.52
C CYS A 182 10.46 11.63 0.47
N ARG A 183 9.21 11.52 0.03
CA ARG A 183 8.07 10.98 0.78
C ARG A 183 7.42 9.82 0.04
N ASP A 184 6.67 8.99 0.75
CA ASP A 184 5.86 7.94 0.13
C ASP A 184 4.57 8.54 -0.49
N PHE A 185 3.88 7.78 -1.36
CA PHE A 185 2.72 8.26 -2.11
C PHE A 185 1.52 8.62 -1.21
N TYR A 186 1.35 7.88 -0.10
CA TYR A 186 0.27 8.10 0.87
C TYR A 186 0.60 9.16 1.93
N MET A 187 1.86 9.61 2.00
CA MET A 187 2.25 10.65 2.95
C MET A 187 1.74 12.02 2.48
N PRO A 188 1.31 12.91 3.39
CA PRO A 188 0.78 14.21 3.00
C PRO A 188 1.81 15.06 2.23
N PRO A 189 1.37 15.86 1.24
CA PRO A 189 2.25 16.74 0.49
C PRO A 189 2.59 18.00 1.29
N PHE A 190 3.87 18.41 1.24
CA PHE A 190 4.29 19.75 1.62
C PHE A 190 5.43 20.19 0.73
N ASN A 191 5.31 21.37 0.12
CA ASN A 191 6.35 22.08 -0.64
C ASN A 191 7.27 21.17 -1.47
N ALA A 192 6.87 20.84 -2.70
CA ALA A 192 7.73 20.19 -3.70
C ALA A 192 8.49 18.92 -3.24
N GLY A 193 8.00 18.23 -2.20
CA GLY A 193 8.59 16.97 -1.74
C GLY A 193 8.39 15.87 -2.79
N TRP A 194 9.50 15.38 -3.36
CA TRP A 194 9.52 14.32 -4.36
C TRP A 194 8.96 13.00 -3.80
N GLN A 195 8.26 12.22 -4.62
CA GLN A 195 7.88 10.86 -4.25
C GLN A 195 9.12 9.95 -4.29
N CYS A 196 9.26 9.07 -3.30
CA CYS A 196 10.31 8.06 -3.28
C CYS A 196 10.01 6.99 -4.34
N TYR A 197 10.97 6.72 -5.23
CA TYR A 197 10.88 5.60 -6.18
C TYR A 197 11.83 4.49 -5.75
N PHE A 198 11.27 3.28 -5.59
CA PHE A 198 12.06 2.08 -5.32
C PHE A 198 12.34 1.36 -6.64
N PHE A 199 13.57 1.47 -7.14
CA PHE A 199 14.04 0.66 -8.26
C PHE A 199 14.83 -0.55 -7.75
N ASN A 200 14.37 -1.74 -8.09
CA ASN A 200 15.22 -2.93 -8.03
C ASN A 200 15.98 -3.02 -9.36
N ILE A 201 17.29 -2.75 -9.33
CA ILE A 201 18.13 -2.93 -10.51
C ILE A 201 18.66 -4.37 -10.50
N TYR A 202 18.19 -5.18 -11.45
CA TYR A 202 18.76 -6.49 -11.70
C TYR A 202 19.96 -6.33 -12.64
N ILE A 203 21.18 -6.53 -12.11
CA ILE A 203 22.40 -6.54 -12.93
C ILE A 203 22.72 -7.99 -13.27
N TYR A 204 22.65 -8.33 -14.56
CA TYR A 204 23.06 -9.64 -15.07
C TYR A 204 24.53 -9.59 -15.47
N ILE A 205 25.39 -10.32 -14.75
CA ILE A 205 26.81 -10.45 -15.11
C ILE A 205 27.02 -11.82 -15.78
N TYR A 206 27.45 -11.81 -17.04
CA TYR A 206 27.83 -13.03 -17.77
C TYR A 206 29.34 -13.25 -17.62
N ILE A 207 29.75 -14.34 -16.95
CA ILE A 207 31.16 -14.70 -16.79
C ILE A 207 31.47 -15.92 -17.67
N TYR A 208 32.45 -15.79 -18.56
CA TYR A 208 32.96 -16.89 -19.38
C TYR A 208 34.25 -17.44 -18.76
N ILE A 209 34.27 -18.71 -18.35
CA ILE A 209 35.47 -19.37 -17.80
C ILE A 209 35.90 -20.49 -18.76
N TYR A 210 37.16 -20.47 -19.17
CA TYR A 210 37.78 -21.52 -19.98
C TYR A 210 38.61 -22.44 -19.07
N ILE A 211 38.27 -23.74 -18.99
CA ILE A 211 39.03 -24.72 -18.22
C ILE A 211 39.68 -25.73 -19.17
N TYR A 212 40.99 -25.93 -19.04
CA TYR A 212 41.76 -26.93 -19.78
C TYR A 212 42.01 -28.14 -18.88
N ILE A 213 41.55 -29.33 -19.28
CA ILE A 213 41.82 -30.59 -18.59
C ILE A 213 42.81 -31.41 -19.42
N TYR A 214 43.96 -31.75 -18.82
CA TYR A 214 44.93 -32.66 -19.41
C TYR A 214 44.77 -34.05 -18.79
N ILE A 215 44.36 -35.04 -19.58
CA ILE A 215 44.37 -36.45 -19.17
C ILE A 215 45.54 -37.14 -19.88
N TYR A 216 46.49 -37.66 -19.09
CA TYR A 216 47.57 -38.48 -19.59
C TYR A 216 47.08 -39.92 -19.78
N ILE A 217 46.89 -40.38 -21.01
CA ILE A 217 47.01 -41.78 -21.43
C ILE A 217 47.41 -41.81 -22.92
N TYR A 218 48.20 -42.82 -23.26
CA TYR A 218 49.30 -42.85 -24.23
C TYR A 218 49.04 -42.59 -25.74
N ILE A 219 47.91 -42.00 -26.17
CA ILE A 219 47.70 -41.48 -27.55
C ILE A 219 46.78 -40.24 -27.45
N TYR A 220 47.24 -39.09 -27.97
CA TYR A 220 46.60 -37.77 -27.83
C TYR A 220 45.20 -37.70 -28.49
N ILE A 221 44.14 -37.59 -27.68
CA ILE A 221 42.82 -37.14 -28.13
C ILE A 221 42.36 -36.01 -27.20
N TYR A 222 42.10 -34.83 -27.76
CA TYR A 222 41.53 -33.67 -27.04
C TYR A 222 40.00 -33.75 -27.07
N ILE A 223 39.35 -33.81 -25.90
CA ILE A 223 37.89 -33.75 -25.76
C ILE A 223 37.51 -32.40 -25.14
N TYR A 224 36.60 -31.67 -25.78
CA TYR A 224 36.04 -30.40 -25.29
C TYR A 224 34.71 -30.66 -24.57
N ILE A 225 34.57 -30.20 -23.32
CA ILE A 225 33.31 -30.23 -22.56
C ILE A 225 32.93 -28.81 -22.16
N TYR A 226 31.66 -28.43 -22.40
CA TYR A 226 31.11 -27.11 -22.09
C TYR A 226 30.21 -27.18 -20.85
N ILE A 227 30.47 -26.36 -19.82
CA ILE A 227 29.62 -26.24 -18.62
C ILE A 227 29.21 -24.78 -18.44
N TYR A 228 27.92 -24.54 -18.20
CA TYR A 228 27.33 -23.20 -18.02
C TYR A 228 26.93 -22.99 -16.55
N ILE A 229 27.39 -21.90 -15.92
CA ILE A 229 27.04 -21.52 -14.54
C ILE A 229 26.38 -20.13 -14.55
N TYR A 230 25.22 -20.01 -13.91
CA TYR A 230 24.47 -18.76 -13.77
C TYR A 230 24.57 -18.23 -12.33
N ILE A 231 25.04 -16.99 -12.15
CA ILE A 231 25.13 -16.31 -10.85
C ILE A 231 24.20 -15.09 -10.85
N TYR A 232 23.34 -14.99 -9.84
CA TYR A 232 22.42 -13.86 -9.65
C TYR A 232 22.95 -12.94 -8.55
N ILE A 233 23.18 -11.66 -8.87
CA ILE A 233 23.58 -10.63 -7.89
C ILE A 233 22.44 -9.63 -7.74
N TYR A 234 21.99 -9.43 -6.52
CA TYR A 234 20.94 -8.47 -6.17
C TYR A 234 21.58 -7.18 -5.64
N ILE A 235 21.32 -6.04 -6.30
CA ILE A 235 21.75 -4.72 -5.84
C ILE A 235 20.53 -3.84 -5.63
N LYS A 236 20.27 -3.49 -4.36
CA LYS A 236 19.24 -2.50 -4.00
C LYS A 236 19.85 -1.11 -4.10
N ALA A 237 19.52 -0.36 -5.15
CA ALA A 237 19.93 1.02 -5.33
C ALA A 237 18.80 1.97 -4.92
N ASN A 238 19.10 2.96 -4.08
CA ASN A 238 18.17 4.02 -3.72
C ASN A 238 18.51 5.25 -4.56
N ILE A 239 17.79 5.50 -5.66
CA ILE A 239 18.10 6.60 -6.57
C ILE A 239 17.20 7.79 -6.25
N ARG A 240 17.82 8.93 -5.88
CA ARG A 240 17.15 10.24 -5.85
C ARG A 240 16.97 10.73 -7.29
N HIS A 241 15.85 10.42 -7.94
CA HIS A 241 15.42 11.15 -9.14
C HIS A 241 14.22 12.04 -8.80
N GLY A 242 14.44 13.35 -8.83
CA GLY A 242 13.39 14.35 -8.73
C GLY A 242 12.85 14.72 -10.12
N PHE A 243 11.59 14.38 -10.35
CA PHE A 243 10.66 14.92 -11.36
C PHE A 243 9.26 14.67 -10.75
N TYR A 244 8.34 15.58 -10.44
CA TYR A 244 8.04 16.97 -10.77
C TYR A 244 7.39 17.68 -9.56
N ASN A 245 7.33 19.01 -9.60
CA ASN A 245 6.43 19.84 -8.82
C ASN A 245 4.97 19.45 -9.10
N ILE A 246 4.25 18.95 -8.10
CA ILE A 246 2.79 18.89 -8.16
C ILE A 246 2.32 20.27 -7.70
N ASN A 247 2.09 21.17 -8.67
CA ASN A 247 1.23 22.32 -8.43
C ASN A 247 -0.18 21.75 -8.25
N LEU A 248 -0.67 21.75 -7.01
CA LEU A 248 -2.10 21.79 -6.72
C LEU A 248 -2.55 23.25 -6.78
#